data_AF-A0AA43ZUM3-F1
#
_entry.id   AF-A0AA43ZUM3-F1
#
_cell.length_a   1.000
_cell.length_b   1.000
_cell.length_c   1.000
_cell.angle_alpha   90.00
_cell.angle_beta   90.00
_cell.angle_gamma   90.00
#
_symmetry.space_group_name_H-M   'P 1'
#
loop_
_entity.id
_entity.type
_entity.pdbx_description
1 polymer ?
#
loop_
_entity_poly.entity_id
_entity_poly.type
_entity_poly.pdbx_seq_one_letter_code
_entity_poly.pdbx_strand_id
1 'polypeptide(L)'
;MVFKPLNALEKKVLECITEGINSAPLVLSHLNKGKKRKYPKTNVYSAITSLVERKMIEPDGMSKKPITYRLINAGREDHIGDVESPHAPNECGG
;
A
#
# COMPACT_ATOMS: atom_id res chain seq x y z
N MET A 1 -20.99 -2.68 11.60
CA MET A 1 -19.51 -2.64 11.81
C MET A 1 -19.09 -1.20 11.56
N VAL A 2 -18.52 -0.51 12.57
CA VAL A 2 -18.18 0.93 12.45
C VAL A 2 -16.91 1.07 11.61
N PHE A 3 -17.03 1.65 10.41
CA PHE A 3 -15.90 1.94 9.53
C PHE A 3 -15.09 3.09 10.14
N LYS A 4 -13.94 2.79 10.78
CA LYS A 4 -13.03 3.84 11.27
C LYS A 4 -12.18 4.33 10.09
N PRO A 5 -12.13 5.65 9.81
CA PRO A 5 -11.35 6.18 8.69
C PRO A 5 -9.87 5.82 8.84
N LEU A 6 -9.17 5.67 7.72
CA LEU A 6 -7.72 5.46 7.71
C LEU A 6 -7.00 6.70 8.25
N ASN A 7 -6.08 6.49 9.18
CA ASN A 7 -5.23 7.55 9.69
C ASN A 7 -4.21 7.98 8.63
N ALA A 8 -3.66 9.18 8.77
CA ALA A 8 -2.70 9.76 7.80
C ALA A 8 -1.46 8.89 7.55
N LEU A 9 -1.05 8.03 8.50
CA LEU A 9 0.03 7.08 8.30
C LEU A 9 -0.43 5.86 7.49
N GLU A 10 -1.60 5.31 7.77
CA GLU A 10 -2.16 4.16 7.05
C GLU A 10 -2.39 4.50 5.57
N LYS A 11 -2.93 5.70 5.29
CA LYS A 11 -3.10 6.19 3.91
C LYS A 11 -1.78 6.21 3.14
N LYS A 12 -0.73 6.79 3.74
CA LYS A 12 0.60 6.87 3.09
C LYS A 12 1.24 5.50 2.88
N VAL A 13 1.05 4.57 3.81
CA VAL A 13 1.51 3.19 3.64
C VAL A 13 0.77 2.53 2.48
N LEU A 14 -0.54 2.73 2.37
CA LEU A 14 -1.35 2.21 1.27
C LEU A 14 -0.94 2.81 -0.08
N GLU A 15 -0.69 4.13 -0.14
CA GLU A 15 -0.14 4.82 -1.31
C GLU A 15 1.20 4.20 -1.74
N CYS A 16 2.15 4.04 -0.81
CA CYS A 16 3.44 3.40 -1.09
C CYS A 16 3.27 1.99 -1.70
N ILE A 17 2.36 1.17 -1.16
CA ILE A 17 2.13 -0.18 -1.69
C ILE A 17 1.49 -0.12 -3.08
N THR A 18 0.62 0.86 -3.33
CA THR A 18 0.01 1.12 -4.65
C THR A 18 1.06 1.53 -5.68
N GLU A 19 2.07 2.30 -5.27
CA GLU A 19 3.22 2.71 -6.10
C GLU A 19 4.25 1.57 -6.34
N GLY A 20 4.01 0.38 -5.79
CA GLY A 20 4.91 -0.78 -5.92
C GLY A 20 5.94 -0.92 -4.80
N ILE A 21 5.89 -0.06 -3.77
CA ILE A 21 6.71 -0.17 -2.56
C ILE A 21 6.04 -1.15 -1.60
N ASN A 22 6.13 -2.42 -1.95
CA ASN A 22 5.40 -3.51 -1.32
C ASN A 22 6.10 -4.14 -0.11
N SER A 23 7.24 -3.63 0.36
CA SER A 23 7.96 -4.22 1.51
C SER A 23 8.00 -3.27 2.70
N ALA A 24 7.73 -3.77 3.91
CA ALA A 24 7.81 -2.97 5.14
C ALA A 24 9.11 -2.14 5.30
N PRO A 25 10.32 -2.69 5.05
CA PRO A 25 11.55 -1.90 5.10
C PRO A 25 11.62 -0.81 4.01
N LEU A 26 11.10 -1.08 2.81
CA LEU A 26 11.08 -0.11 1.71
C LEU A 26 10.09 1.02 2.00
N VAL A 27 8.89 0.70 2.50
CA VAL A 27 7.90 1.68 2.95
C VAL A 27 8.48 2.56 4.06
N LEU A 28 9.11 1.97 5.07
CA LEU A 28 9.76 2.72 6.14
C LEU A 28 10.84 3.68 5.60
N SER A 29 11.67 3.20 4.67
CA SER A 29 12.72 4.00 4.04
C SER A 29 12.11 5.15 3.25
N HIS A 30 11.09 4.87 2.43
CA HIS A 30 10.42 5.85 1.58
C HIS A 30 9.71 6.93 2.41
N LEU A 31 8.92 6.55 3.42
CA LEU A 31 8.21 7.49 4.31
C LEU A 31 9.15 8.40 5.10
N ASN A 32 10.37 7.93 5.39
CA ASN A 32 11.39 8.67 6.11
C ASN A 32 12.37 9.42 5.19
N LYS A 33 12.34 9.16 3.88
CA LYS A 33 13.23 9.79 2.91
C LYS A 33 12.92 11.28 2.86
N GLY A 34 13.94 12.12 3.10
CA GLY A 34 13.79 13.58 3.07
C GLY A 34 13.01 14.19 4.24
N LYS A 35 12.64 13.41 5.27
CA LYS A 35 11.92 13.93 6.43
C LYS A 35 12.83 14.33 7.57
N LYS A 36 12.62 15.55 8.10
CA LYS A 36 13.31 16.06 9.29
C LYS A 36 12.94 15.28 10.57
N ARG A 37 11.71 14.72 10.62
CA ARG A 37 11.23 13.86 11.70
C ARG A 37 10.81 12.50 11.12
N LYS A 38 11.51 11.44 11.53
CA LYS A 38 11.29 10.07 11.04
C LYS A 38 10.12 9.40 11.78
N TYR A 39 9.32 8.64 11.06
CA TYR A 39 8.35 7.71 11.62
C TYR A 39 9.09 6.54 12.29
N PRO A 40 8.72 6.18 13.53
CA PRO A 40 9.28 5.03 14.20
C PRO A 40 8.86 3.74 13.49
N LYS A 41 9.77 2.77 13.45
CA LYS A 41 9.54 1.47 12.80
C LYS A 41 8.27 0.79 13.31
N THR A 42 8.03 0.84 14.62
CA THR A 42 6.84 0.28 15.27
C THR A 42 5.54 0.81 14.68
N ASN A 43 5.45 2.13 14.44
CA ASN A 43 4.22 2.73 13.90
C ASN A 43 3.99 2.35 12.45
N VAL A 44 5.05 2.28 11.63
CA VAL A 44 4.91 1.86 10.22
C VAL A 44 4.48 0.40 10.14
N TYR A 45 5.06 -0.48 10.96
CA TYR A 45 4.67 -1.89 10.98
C TYR A 45 3.25 -2.07 11.52
N SER A 46 2.88 -1.33 12.57
CA SER A 46 1.50 -1.32 13.09
C SER A 46 0.49 -0.83 12.06
N ALA A 47 0.84 0.18 11.26
CA ALA A 47 -0.02 0.65 10.16
C ALA A 47 -0.18 -0.41 9.06
N ILE A 48 0.89 -1.11 8.69
CA ILE A 48 0.84 -2.23 7.73
C ILE A 48 -0.07 -3.34 8.28
N THR A 49 0.12 -3.75 9.55
CA THR A 49 -0.73 -4.76 10.20
C THR A 49 -2.20 -4.35 10.20
N SER A 50 -2.50 -3.09 10.55
CA SER A 50 -3.88 -2.56 10.51
C SER A 50 -4.49 -2.64 9.11
N LEU A 51 -3.73 -2.31 8.05
CA LEU A 51 -4.20 -2.45 6.67
C LEU A 51 -4.44 -3.92 6.27
N VAL A 52 -3.63 -4.85 6.79
CA VAL A 52 -3.86 -6.30 6.60
C VAL A 52 -5.13 -6.75 7.30
N GLU A 53 -5.33 -6.36 8.57
CA GLU A 53 -6.53 -6.71 9.34
C GLU A 53 -7.80 -6.13 8.72
N ARG A 54 -7.72 -4.91 8.15
CA ARG A 54 -8.80 -4.26 7.39
C ARG A 54 -9.03 -4.89 6.02
N LYS A 55 -8.26 -5.91 5.64
CA LYS A 55 -8.31 -6.52 4.31
C LYS A 55 -8.16 -5.48 3.20
N MET A 56 -7.22 -4.55 3.32
CA MET A 56 -6.84 -3.63 2.25
C MET A 56 -5.59 -4.10 1.51
N ILE A 57 -4.70 -4.76 2.24
CA ILE A 57 -3.50 -5.42 1.71
C ILE A 57 -3.40 -6.84 2.28
N GLU A 58 -2.67 -7.72 1.63
CA GLU A 58 -2.32 -9.03 2.16
C GLU A 58 -0.82 -9.29 1.99
N PRO A 59 -0.17 -10.05 2.88
CA PRO A 59 1.17 -10.54 2.63
C PRO A 59 1.15 -11.47 1.40
N ASP A 60 2.02 -11.19 0.44
CA ASP A 60 2.32 -12.10 -0.65
C ASP A 60 3.04 -13.29 -0.01
N GLY A 61 2.30 -14.38 0.25
CA GLY A 61 2.69 -15.51 1.11
C GLY A 61 3.92 -16.32 0.68
N MET A 62 4.80 -15.79 -0.17
CA MET A 62 6.11 -16.37 -0.41
C MET A 62 7.04 -16.01 0.76
N SER A 63 7.46 -17.03 1.52
CA SER A 63 8.39 -16.97 2.67
C SER A 63 9.80 -16.43 2.37
N LYS A 64 9.98 -15.57 1.37
CA LYS A 64 11.24 -14.87 1.11
C LYS A 64 11.23 -13.57 1.90
N LYS A 65 12.00 -13.50 2.98
CA LYS A 65 12.29 -12.21 3.64
C LYS A 65 13.04 -11.32 2.63
N PRO A 66 12.68 -10.03 2.49
CA PRO A 66 11.64 -9.30 3.23
C PRO A 66 10.22 -9.63 2.75
N ILE A 67 9.29 -9.75 3.70
CA ILE A 67 7.85 -9.98 3.41
C ILE A 67 7.32 -8.82 2.56
N THR A 68 6.77 -9.18 1.40
CA THR A 68 6.08 -8.28 0.47
C THR A 68 4.57 -8.31 0.71
N TYR A 69 3.88 -7.22 0.40
CA TYR A 69 2.44 -7.04 0.56
C TYR A 69 1.82 -6.61 -0.77
N ARG A 70 0.67 -7.15 -1.12
CA ARG A 70 -0.09 -6.75 -2.30
C ARG A 70 -1.42 -6.12 -1.91
N LEU A 71 -1.92 -5.21 -2.74
CA LEU A 71 -3.28 -4.69 -2.60
C LEU A 71 -4.29 -5.81 -2.84
N ILE A 72 -5.37 -5.79 -2.07
CA ILE A 72 -6.51 -6.67 -2.30
C ILE A 72 -7.74 -5.86 -2.73
N ASN A 73 -8.71 -6.49 -3.38
CA ASN A 73 -9.81 -5.78 -4.07
C ASN A 73 -10.52 -4.72 -3.21
N ALA A 74 -10.71 -4.96 -1.92
CA ALA A 74 -11.32 -3.98 -1.02
C ALA A 74 -10.48 -2.71 -0.81
N GLY A 75 -9.15 -2.77 -0.94
CA GLY A 75 -8.26 -1.61 -0.98
C GLY A 75 -8.20 -0.91 -2.35
N ARG A 76 -8.56 -1.61 -3.44
CA ARG A 76 -8.74 -1.01 -4.77
C ARG A 76 -10.00 -0.16 -4.79
N GLU A 77 -11.14 -0.65 -4.30
CA GLU A 77 -12.41 0.07 -4.39
C GLU A 77 -12.44 1.36 -3.55
N ASP A 78 -11.81 1.40 -2.36
CA ASP A 78 -11.73 2.62 -1.51
C ASP A 78 -10.78 3.70 -2.09
N HIS A 79 -9.86 3.33 -3.00
CA HIS A 79 -8.94 4.24 -3.68
C HIS A 79 -9.39 4.57 -5.13
N ILE A 80 -10.24 3.73 -5.72
CA ILE A 80 -10.72 3.79 -7.12
C ILE A 80 -12.24 4.01 -7.10
N GLY A 81 -12.68 5.13 -6.53
CA GLY A 81 -13.89 5.76 -7.04
C GLY A 81 -13.47 6.61 -8.24
N ASP A 82 -13.79 6.16 -9.47
CA ASP A 82 -13.65 6.90 -10.74
C ASP A 82 -12.28 6.83 -11.47
N VAL A 83 -11.90 5.66 -11.99
CA VAL A 83 -11.08 5.56 -13.22
C VAL A 83 -11.75 4.57 -14.16
N GLU A 84 -12.77 5.06 -14.86
CA GLU A 84 -13.03 4.67 -16.24
C GLU A 84 -12.06 5.48 -17.13
N SER A 85 -11.10 4.78 -17.72
CA SER A 85 -10.69 5.11 -19.07
C SER A 85 -10.21 3.81 -19.71
N PRO A 86 -10.86 3.36 -20.80
CA PRO A 86 -10.43 2.16 -21.52
C PRO A 86 -8.95 2.33 -21.88
N HIS A 87 -8.15 1.31 -21.57
CA HIS A 87 -6.81 1.20 -22.14
C HIS A 87 -6.94 1.42 -23.65
N ALA A 88 -6.29 2.46 -24.19
CA ALA A 88 -6.08 2.53 -25.62
C ALA A 88 -5.45 1.20 -26.05
N PRO A 89 -5.95 0.52 -27.10
CA PRO A 89 -5.35 -0.72 -27.54
C PRO A 89 -3.88 -0.43 -27.88
N ASN A 90 -2.96 -1.17 -27.25
CA ASN A 90 -1.57 -1.20 -27.71
C ASN A 90 -1.58 -1.61 -29.18
N GLU A 91 -1.19 -0.72 -30.09
CA GLU A 91 -0.83 -1.12 -31.45
C GLU A 91 0.58 -1.72 -31.45
N CYS A 92 0.69 -2.89 -32.09
CA CYS A 92 1.90 -3.66 -32.30
C CYS A 92 2.15 -3.74 -33.81
N GLY A 93 3.34 -3.35 -34.28
CA GLY A 93 3.92 -3.77 -35.56
C GLY A 93 3.67 -2.87 -36.76
N GLY A 94 4.77 -2.38 -37.35
CA GLY A 94 4.86 -1.69 -38.63
C GLY A 94 6.27 -1.22 -38.90
#